data_AF-A0A8X6EY90-F1
#
_entry.id   AF-A0A8X6EY90-F1
#
_cell.length_a   1.000
_cell.length_b   1.000
_cell.length_c   1.000
_cell.angle_alpha   90.00
_cell.angle_beta   90.00
_cell.angle_gamma   90.00
#
_symmetry.space_group_name_H-M   'P 1'
#
loop_
_entity.id
_entity.type
_entity.pdbx_description
1 polymer ?
#
loop_
_entity_poly.entity_id
_entity_poly.type
_entity_poly.pdbx_seq_one_letter_code
_entity_poly.pdbx_strand_id
1 'polypeptide(L)'
;MSIVEYGRIGPLYADDPSVAEAMVKRLITDMPEAKGFATVTINTNILANMILEKLNVPIHSSLYRMYMTEKLDIDTKRVFAHLDIDFTAV
;
A
#
# COMPACT_ATOMS: atom_id res chain seq x y z
N MET A 1 -12.03 3.37 15.21
CA MET A 1 -12.38 2.22 14.35
C MET A 1 -11.32 1.15 14.58
N SER A 2 -11.70 -0.05 15.05
CA SER A 2 -10.74 -1.14 15.27
C SER A 2 -10.41 -1.81 13.94
N ILE A 3 -9.14 -1.80 13.55
CA ILE A 3 -8.62 -2.41 12.30
C ILE A 3 -8.38 -3.91 12.42
N VAL A 4 -8.66 -4.51 13.59
CA VAL A 4 -8.32 -5.91 13.90
C VAL A 4 -9.13 -6.91 13.05
N GLU A 5 -10.30 -6.51 12.54
CA GLU A 5 -11.17 -7.35 11.70
C GLU A 5 -10.95 -7.17 10.18
N TYR A 6 -9.98 -6.32 9.80
CA TYR A 6 -9.63 -6.04 8.41
C TYR A 6 -8.30 -6.68 8.05
N GLY A 7 -8.23 -7.24 6.83
CA GLY A 7 -6.98 -7.71 6.26
C GLY A 7 -6.00 -6.56 6.05
N ARG A 8 -4.70 -6.87 6.00
CA ARG A 8 -3.67 -5.89 5.66
C ARG A 8 -2.97 -6.31 4.39
N ILE A 9 -2.85 -5.38 3.44
CA ILE A 9 -2.09 -5.58 2.21
C ILE A 9 -0.87 -4.68 2.28
N GLY A 10 0.28 -5.30 2.56
CA GLY A 10 1.57 -4.66 2.65
C GLY A 10 2.61 -5.52 3.39
N PRO A 11 3.91 -5.36 3.11
CA PRO A 11 4.45 -4.54 2.02
C PRO A 11 4.26 -5.25 0.66
N LEU A 12 4.17 -4.47 -0.41
CA LEU A 12 4.12 -4.97 -1.78
C LEU A 12 5.09 -4.19 -2.67
N TYR A 13 6.09 -4.90 -3.17
CA TYR A 13 7.08 -4.40 -4.12
C TYR A 13 6.95 -5.14 -5.44
N ALA A 14 7.05 -4.42 -6.55
CA ALA A 14 7.05 -5.02 -7.89
C ALA A 14 7.77 -4.13 -8.90
N ASP A 15 8.40 -4.76 -9.89
CA ASP A 15 8.96 -4.05 -11.05
C ASP A 15 7.92 -3.77 -12.13
N ASP A 16 6.87 -4.61 -12.20
CA ASP A 16 5.76 -4.47 -13.16
C ASP A 16 4.44 -4.17 -12.43
N PRO A 17 3.70 -3.10 -12.80
CA PRO A 17 2.43 -2.75 -12.17
C PRO A 17 1.35 -3.84 -12.31
N SER A 18 1.37 -4.61 -13.40
CA SER A 18 0.43 -5.70 -13.65
C SER A 18 0.63 -6.85 -12.66
N VAL A 19 1.89 -7.10 -12.27
CA VAL A 19 2.23 -8.08 -11.23
C VAL A 19 1.72 -7.59 -9.89
N ALA A 20 1.94 -6.32 -9.54
CA ALA A 20 1.39 -5.74 -8.31
C ALA A 20 -0.15 -5.85 -8.26
N GLU A 21 -0.84 -5.51 -9.35
CA GLU A 21 -2.30 -5.61 -9.45
C GLU A 21 -2.80 -7.05 -9.26
N ALA A 22 -2.15 -8.03 -9.89
CA ALA A 22 -2.46 -9.44 -9.74
C ALA A 22 -2.28 -9.91 -8.29
N MET A 23 -1.18 -9.49 -7.64
CA MET A 23 -0.90 -9.83 -6.24
C MET A 23 -1.94 -9.22 -5.28
N VAL A 24 -2.34 -7.96 -5.46
CA VAL A 24 -3.38 -7.34 -4.64
C VAL A 24 -4.69 -8.13 -4.74
N LYS A 25 -5.14 -8.45 -5.96
CA LYS A 25 -6.37 -9.24 -6.17
C LYS A 25 -6.30 -10.62 -5.53
N ARG A 26 -5.13 -11.27 -5.62
CA ARG A 26 -4.90 -12.57 -5.00
C ARG A 26 -4.98 -12.49 -3.48
N LEU A 27 -4.29 -11.53 -2.87
CA LEU A 27 -4.28 -11.33 -1.42
C LEU A 27 -5.67 -11.05 -0.85
N ILE A 28 -6.49 -10.25 -1.56
CA ILE A 28 -7.89 -10.01 -1.16
C ILE A 28 -8.67 -11.33 -1.13
N THR A 29 -8.46 -12.19 -2.13
CA THR A 29 -9.16 -13.49 -2.24
C THR A 29 -8.70 -14.48 -1.17
N ASP A 30 -7.43 -14.41 -0.75
CA ASP A 30 -6.86 -15.28 0.28
C ASP A 30 -7.26 -14.87 1.72
N MET A 31 -8.00 -13.76 1.91
CA MET A 31 -8.52 -13.28 3.20
C MET A 31 -10.06 -13.27 3.24
N PRO A 32 -10.75 -14.41 3.01
CA PRO A 32 -12.21 -14.44 2.86
C PRO A 32 -12.99 -14.10 4.14
N GLU A 33 -12.38 -14.25 5.32
CA GLU A 33 -13.01 -13.94 6.61
C GLU A 33 -12.87 -12.47 7.01
N ALA A 34 -12.04 -11.69 6.30
CA ALA A 34 -11.85 -10.27 6.60
C ALA A 34 -13.05 -9.45 6.12
N LYS A 35 -13.51 -8.48 6.92
CA LYS A 35 -14.61 -7.57 6.52
C LYS A 35 -14.22 -6.59 5.41
N GLY A 36 -12.94 -6.56 5.06
CA GLY A 36 -12.32 -5.71 4.05
C GLY A 36 -10.81 -5.72 4.26
N PHE A 37 -10.10 -4.76 3.66
CA PHE A 37 -8.67 -4.61 3.87
C PHE A 37 -8.25 -3.15 4.05
N ALA A 38 -7.10 -2.97 4.68
CA ALA A 38 -6.38 -1.71 4.74
C ALA A 38 -5.04 -1.84 4.02
N THR A 39 -4.63 -0.76 3.36
CA THR A 39 -3.34 -0.65 2.68
C THR A 39 -2.88 0.79 2.71
N VAL A 40 -1.57 1.00 2.58
CA VAL A 40 -0.94 2.32 2.59
C VAL A 40 -0.09 2.46 1.34
N THR A 41 -0.28 3.54 0.59
CA THR A 41 0.51 3.84 -0.62
C THR A 41 1.24 5.17 -0.48
N ILE A 42 2.17 5.44 -1.40
CA ILE A 42 2.77 6.75 -1.55
C ILE A 42 1.97 7.53 -2.59
N ASN A 43 1.58 8.77 -2.25
CA ASN A 43 0.82 9.65 -3.14
C ASN A 43 1.51 9.89 -4.51
N THR A 44 2.84 9.89 -4.56
CA THR A 44 3.61 10.07 -5.80
C THR A 44 3.73 8.80 -6.65
N ASN A 45 3.37 7.62 -6.13
CA ASN A 45 3.29 6.40 -6.93
C ASN A 45 1.93 6.32 -7.64
N ILE A 46 1.86 6.96 -8.81
CA ILE A 46 0.63 7.04 -9.63
C ILE A 46 0.08 5.64 -9.95
N LEU A 47 0.96 4.68 -10.25
CA LEU A 47 0.56 3.32 -10.65
C LEU A 47 -0.10 2.56 -9.48
N ALA A 48 0.45 2.70 -8.27
CA ALA A 48 -0.16 2.13 -7.07
C ALA A 48 -1.55 2.74 -6.80
N ASN A 49 -1.68 4.06 -6.93
CA ASN A 49 -2.94 4.76 -6.72
C ASN A 49 -4.00 4.37 -7.75
N MET A 50 -3.61 4.22 -9.02
CA MET A 50 -4.51 3.73 -10.07
C MET A 50 -5.03 2.31 -9.78
N ILE A 51 -4.20 1.42 -9.22
CA ILE A 51 -4.65 0.08 -8.84
C ILE A 51 -5.74 0.16 -7.76
N LEU A 52 -5.56 1.00 -6.74
CA LEU A 52 -6.55 1.19 -5.68
C LEU A 52 -7.83 1.84 -6.20
N GLU A 53 -7.73 2.81 -7.11
CA GLU A 53 -8.87 3.43 -7.76
C GLU A 53 -9.67 2.42 -8.60
N LYS A 54 -9.01 1.57 -9.39
CA LYS A 54 -9.66 0.47 -10.14
C LYS A 54 -10.42 -0.50 -9.22
N LEU A 55 -9.92 -0.70 -8.00
CA LEU A 55 -10.54 -1.55 -6.99
C LEU A 55 -11.60 -0.80 -6.15
N ASN A 56 -11.87 0.47 -6.46
CA ASN A 56 -12.78 1.34 -5.72
C ASN A 56 -12.46 1.45 -4.22
N VAL A 57 -11.16 1.45 -3.87
CA VAL A 57 -10.72 1.58 -2.49
C VAL A 57 -10.78 3.06 -2.09
N PRO A 58 -11.60 3.44 -1.09
CA PRO A 58 -11.69 4.84 -0.66
C PRO A 58 -10.44 5.27 0.12
N ILE A 59 -10.01 6.51 -0.09
CA ILE A 59 -8.94 7.12 0.71
C ILE A 59 -9.54 7.60 2.03
N HIS A 60 -9.06 7.02 3.14
CA HIS A 60 -9.52 7.38 4.48
C HIS A 60 -8.64 8.43 5.18
N SER A 61 -7.35 8.47 4.88
CA SER A 61 -6.41 9.40 5.48
C SER A 61 -5.20 9.64 4.59
N SER A 62 -4.60 10.82 4.73
CA SER A 62 -3.33 11.19 4.09
C SER A 62 -2.34 11.60 5.18
N LEU A 63 -1.16 10.98 5.17
CA LEU A 63 -0.11 11.26 6.14
C LEU A 63 1.08 11.91 5.43
N TYR A 64 1.66 12.93 6.06
CA TYR A 64 2.88 13.56 5.56
C TYR A 64 4.09 12.78 6.07
N ARG A 65 4.94 12.33 5.15
CA ARG A 65 6.22 11.71 5.51
C ARG A 65 7.18 12.79 6.04
N MET A 66 7.64 12.60 7.27
CA MET A 66 8.75 13.38 7.82
C MET A 66 10.08 12.79 7.34
N TYR A 67 11.04 13.65 7.00
CA TYR A 67 12.38 13.24 6.55
C TYR A 67 13.41 13.60 7.62
N MET A 68 14.42 12.74 7.80
CA MET A 68 15.63 13.11 8.54
C MET A 68 16.48 14.07 7.70
N THR A 69 17.47 14.72 8.32
CA THR A 69 18.37 15.67 7.64
C THR A 69 19.12 15.02 6.45
N GLU A 70 19.34 13.71 6.51
CA GLU A 70 19.93 12.93 5.41
C GLU A 70 18.86 12.48 4.41
N LYS A 71 19.14 12.67 3.11
CA LYS A 71 18.25 12.25 2.03
C LYS A 71 18.35 10.75 1.83
N LEU A 72 17.26 10.05 2.13
CA LEU A 72 17.08 8.65 1.77
C LEU A 72 16.70 8.57 0.28
N ASP A 73 17.57 7.98 -0.55
CA ASP A 73 17.28 7.75 -1.97
C ASP A 73 16.60 6.38 -2.13
N ILE A 74 15.28 6.39 -2.30
CA ILE A 74 14.47 5.18 -2.50
C ILE A 74 13.67 5.34 -3.79
N ASP A 75 13.72 4.32 -4.65
CA ASP A 75 12.85 4.21 -5.81
C ASP A 75 11.42 3.86 -5.36
N THR A 76 10.65 4.88 -5.01
CA THR A 76 9.27 4.76 -4.55
C THR A 76 8.31 4.25 -5.62
N LYS A 77 8.72 4.22 -6.91
CA LYS A 77 7.88 3.76 -8.02
C LYS A 77 7.61 2.26 -7.96
N ARG A 78 8.49 1.50 -7.31
CA ARG A 78 8.37 0.04 -7.13
C ARG A 78 7.59 -0.34 -5.88
N VAL A 79 7.18 0.63 -5.07
CA VAL A 79 6.50 0.42 -3.79
C VAL A 79 4.99 0.60 -3.98
N PHE A 80 4.26 -0.50 -4.07
CA PHE A 80 2.82 -0.52 -4.34
C PHE A 80 1.98 -0.56 -3.06
N ALA A 81 2.51 -1.11 -1.97
CA ALA A 81 1.92 -1.01 -0.65
C ALA A 81 3.00 -1.01 0.44
N HIS A 82 2.81 -0.23 1.49
CA HIS A 82 3.66 -0.20 2.68
C HIS A 82 3.20 -1.22 3.73
N LEU A 83 4.15 -1.76 4.49
CA LEU A 83 3.89 -2.65 5.62
C LEU A 83 3.08 -1.93 6.72
N ASP A 84 3.51 -0.73 7.09
CA ASP A 84 2.83 0.14 8.05
C ASP A 84 3.13 1.62 7.76
N ILE A 85 2.70 2.50 8.68
CA ILE A 85 2.91 3.95 8.61
C ILE A 85 4.37 4.31 8.94
N ASP A 86 5.13 3.40 9.56
CA ASP A 86 6.48 3.66 10.02
C ASP A 86 7.51 3.41 8.90
N PHE A 87 7.94 4.50 8.28
CA PHE A 87 8.97 4.47 7.24
C PHE A 87 10.40 4.31 7.80
N THR A 88 10.58 4.16 9.11
CA THR A 88 11.91 4.10 9.73
C THR A 88 12.48 2.69 9.87
N ALA A 89 11.68 1.65 9.63
CA ALA A 89 12.10 0.26 9.78
C ALA A 89 12.74 -0.37 8.52
N VAL A 90 13.28 0.44 7.60
CA VAL A 90 14.10 -0.03 6.46
C VAL A 90 15.58 0.05 6.83
#